data_AF-A0A8J7JL49-F1
#
_entry.id   AF-A0A8J7JL49-F1
#
_cell.length_a   1.000
_cell.length_b   1.000
_cell.length_c   1.000
_cell.angle_alpha   90.00
_cell.angle_beta   90.00
_cell.angle_gamma   90.00
#
_symmetry.space_group_name_H-M   'P 1'
#
loop_
_entity.id
_entity.type
_entity.pdbx_description
1 polymer ?
#
loop_
_entity_poly.entity_id
_entity_poly.type
_entity_poly.pdbx_seq_one_letter_code
_entity_poly.pdbx_strand_id
1 'polypeptide(L)'
;MVFLIPPARPRLKRVKTPTVLQMEAVECGAAALGKVLGYHGKIVPLAELRQACGVSRDGVTAASLLKAARSYGMVAKGFKKSLERVLELEPPFIVFWHFNHFLVVEGRDARWVYLNDPATGPRRTTAAEFDEGYTGIALTFAPGPEFERGGRRPSLTRSLWQRLHRSWGILLLALLAGLFLVLPALVLPALSRIFVDSVLLEGRLDWLPYLLVGLLLTAVVQGWLTALQLRYLRSLQIKLAVGTTSRFVWHVLRLPVGFYAQRFAGEIASRIRLNDEVATVLSGRLTSTLISLVLVLFYALAMAQYDLLLTAIAAGFAAVNVATLQWIARQRVDANLRLSQETGKAAGVAIAGLQTIETLKASGLESDFFARWAGYYAKSINAQQDLGLTNQTLGLLPGLLSALSSLALLVVGGWRVINGDLTIGMLVAFQLLMVSFQRPVNNLVRFASTLQTLQGNLTRLDDVLGNPVDPQLLTSDEEMRKWGTGEDSSSKFLLWRRYANKIQNSSPSPSSSPRPRTHAPPPPPPPPPPPPPPPPPPPTPPPPPPPPPPP
;
A
#
# COMPACT_ATOMS: atom_id res chain seq x y z
N MET A 1 60.18 4.97 -14.42
CA MET A 1 58.79 4.77 -14.89
C MET A 1 57.85 5.37 -13.86
N VAL A 2 57.42 6.62 -14.07
CA VAL A 2 56.44 7.28 -13.20
C VAL A 2 55.07 6.77 -13.63
N PHE A 3 54.38 6.06 -12.74
CA PHE A 3 52.97 5.69 -12.92
C PHE A 3 52.15 6.97 -12.99
N LEU A 4 51.73 7.33 -14.20
CA LEU A 4 50.77 8.39 -14.45
C LEU A 4 49.44 8.02 -13.78
N ILE A 5 49.11 8.74 -12.70
CA ILE A 5 47.79 8.76 -12.10
C ILE A 5 46.81 9.20 -13.21
N PRO A 6 45.78 8.41 -13.57
CA PRO A 6 44.82 8.84 -14.57
C PRO A 6 44.11 10.12 -14.08
N PRO A 7 43.87 11.11 -14.94
CA PRO A 7 43.28 12.37 -14.53
C PRO A 7 41.89 12.14 -13.91
N ALA A 8 41.62 12.84 -12.81
CA ALA A 8 40.32 12.82 -12.15
C ALA A 8 39.24 13.28 -13.14
N ARG A 9 38.41 12.33 -13.60
CA ARG A 9 37.38 12.57 -14.61
C ARG A 9 36.35 13.59 -14.09
N PRO A 10 35.82 14.51 -14.92
CA PRO A 10 34.95 15.60 -14.48
C PRO A 10 33.68 15.07 -13.77
N ARG A 11 33.27 15.73 -12.68
CA ARG A 11 32.05 15.38 -11.93
C ARG A 11 30.83 15.90 -12.70
N LEU A 12 29.92 15.03 -13.09
CA LEU A 12 28.63 15.45 -13.66
C LEU A 12 27.65 15.76 -12.53
N LYS A 13 27.06 16.96 -12.54
CA LYS A 13 26.06 17.36 -11.55
C LYS A 13 24.86 16.41 -11.64
N ARG A 14 24.57 15.71 -10.53
CA ARG A 14 23.42 14.79 -10.46
C ARG A 14 22.12 15.57 -10.66
N VAL A 15 21.31 15.11 -11.61
CA VAL A 15 19.92 15.54 -11.77
C VAL A 15 18.99 14.53 -11.11
N LYS A 16 17.82 14.96 -10.65
CA LYS A 16 16.81 14.05 -10.09
C LYS A 16 15.64 13.94 -11.05
N THR A 17 15.45 12.75 -11.59
CA THR A 17 14.32 12.43 -12.47
C THR A 17 13.16 11.88 -11.64
N PRO A 18 11.89 12.08 -12.05
CA PRO A 18 10.75 11.51 -11.34
C PRO A 18 10.78 9.99 -11.36
N THR A 19 10.30 9.36 -10.29
CA THR A 19 10.17 7.91 -10.22
C THR A 19 8.89 7.46 -10.93
N VAL A 20 9.04 6.92 -12.13
CA VAL A 20 8.00 6.18 -12.86
C VAL A 20 8.41 4.71 -12.87
N LEU A 21 7.66 3.87 -12.15
CA LEU A 21 7.90 2.43 -12.15
C LEU A 21 7.14 1.78 -13.30
N GLN A 22 7.75 0.79 -13.93
CA GLN A 22 7.09 -0.02 -14.95
C GLN A 22 5.96 -0.83 -14.31
N MET A 23 4.82 -0.91 -14.99
CA MET A 23 3.72 -1.75 -14.53
C MET A 23 3.93 -3.19 -15.00
N GLU A 24 4.65 -3.37 -16.11
CA GLU A 24 4.95 -4.66 -16.72
C GLU A 24 6.41 -4.79 -17.14
N ALA A 25 6.87 -6.03 -17.32
CA ALA A 25 8.27 -6.33 -17.62
C ALA A 25 8.75 -5.74 -18.96
N VAL A 26 7.85 -5.62 -19.93
CA VAL A 26 8.14 -5.18 -21.31
C VAL A 26 8.13 -3.64 -21.47
N GLU A 27 7.85 -2.89 -20.41
CA GLU A 27 7.60 -1.45 -20.46
C GLU A 27 8.77 -0.58 -20.03
N CYS A 28 9.93 -1.18 -19.72
CA CYS A 28 11.09 -0.46 -19.19
C CYS A 28 11.47 0.76 -20.03
N GLY A 29 11.43 0.63 -21.37
CA GLY A 29 11.68 1.74 -22.31
C GLY A 29 10.65 2.86 -22.15
N ALA A 30 9.36 2.55 -22.23
CA ALA A 30 8.29 3.55 -22.11
C ALA A 30 8.33 4.28 -20.75
N ALA A 31 8.58 3.55 -19.67
CA ALA A 31 8.75 4.13 -18.35
C ALA A 31 10.01 5.03 -18.27
N ALA A 32 11.15 4.60 -18.84
CA ALA A 32 12.36 5.41 -18.89
C ALA A 32 12.17 6.72 -19.68
N LEU A 33 11.46 6.68 -20.81
CA LEU A 33 11.09 7.89 -21.56
C LEU A 33 10.16 8.80 -20.73
N GLY A 34 9.19 8.23 -20.02
CA GLY A 34 8.32 8.99 -19.11
C GLY A 34 9.09 9.72 -18.01
N LYS A 35 10.16 9.12 -17.47
CA LYS A 35 11.05 9.79 -16.50
C LYS A 35 11.76 10.99 -17.11
N VAL A 36 12.29 10.85 -18.32
CA VAL A 36 12.99 11.93 -19.03
C VAL A 36 12.03 13.06 -19.41
N LEU A 37 10.86 12.74 -19.97
CA LEU A 37 9.83 13.74 -20.26
C LEU A 37 9.39 14.49 -18.99
N GLY A 38 9.20 13.76 -17.90
CA GLY A 38 8.84 14.34 -16.61
C GLY A 38 9.91 15.25 -16.03
N TYR A 39 11.19 14.95 -16.25
CA TYR A 39 12.31 15.84 -15.89
C TYR A 39 12.26 17.18 -16.66
N HIS A 40 11.87 17.15 -17.94
CA HIS A 40 11.70 18.37 -18.74
C HIS A 40 10.35 19.07 -18.54
N GLY A 41 9.47 18.54 -17.69
CA GLY A 41 8.19 19.16 -17.33
C GLY A 41 6.98 18.69 -18.14
N LYS A 42 7.07 17.53 -18.82
CA LYS A 42 5.94 16.90 -19.53
C LYS A 42 5.58 15.57 -18.87
N ILE A 43 4.39 15.49 -18.27
CA ILE A 43 3.92 14.30 -17.54
C ILE A 43 2.91 13.56 -18.40
N VAL A 44 3.35 12.43 -18.97
CA VAL A 44 2.51 11.59 -19.82
C VAL A 44 2.16 10.29 -19.09
N PRO A 45 0.89 9.84 -19.08
CA PRO A 45 0.50 8.55 -18.52
C PRO A 45 1.27 7.38 -19.16
N LEU A 46 1.62 6.38 -18.37
CA LEU A 46 2.39 5.22 -18.87
C LEU A 46 1.62 4.46 -19.97
N ALA A 47 0.29 4.37 -19.89
CA ALA A 47 -0.54 3.78 -20.92
C ALA A 47 -0.39 4.46 -22.29
N GLU A 48 -0.33 5.79 -22.32
CA GLU A 48 -0.13 6.56 -23.56
C GLU A 48 1.30 6.38 -24.08
N LEU A 49 2.29 6.39 -23.19
CA LEU A 49 3.69 6.10 -23.56
C LEU A 49 3.87 4.68 -24.11
N ARG A 50 3.12 3.70 -23.58
CA ARG A 50 3.13 2.31 -24.07
C ARG A 50 2.67 2.24 -25.53
N GLN A 51 1.59 2.95 -25.85
CA GLN A 51 1.07 3.05 -27.22
C GLN A 51 2.04 3.82 -28.13
N ALA A 52 2.55 4.98 -27.67
CA ALA A 52 3.48 5.81 -28.43
C ALA A 52 4.80 5.08 -28.75
N CYS A 53 5.31 4.29 -27.81
CA CYS A 53 6.51 3.48 -27.99
C CYS A 53 6.24 2.18 -28.76
N GLY A 54 4.99 1.79 -28.98
CA GLY A 54 4.64 0.52 -29.62
C GLY A 54 5.13 -0.70 -28.85
N VAL A 55 4.99 -0.69 -27.51
CA VAL A 55 5.42 -1.81 -26.65
C VAL A 55 4.73 -3.11 -27.10
N SER A 56 5.52 -4.14 -27.38
CA SER A 56 5.04 -5.48 -27.71
C SER A 56 5.40 -6.49 -26.62
N ARG A 57 5.06 -7.78 -26.83
CA ARG A 57 5.54 -8.88 -25.98
C ARG A 57 7.06 -8.98 -25.90
N ASP A 58 7.76 -8.52 -26.94
CA ASP A 58 9.21 -8.59 -27.03
C ASP A 58 9.90 -7.33 -26.46
N GLY A 59 9.13 -6.37 -25.93
CA GLY A 59 9.63 -5.13 -25.35
C GLY A 59 9.57 -3.93 -26.28
N VAL A 60 10.51 -3.00 -26.08
CA VAL A 60 10.62 -1.73 -26.81
C VAL A 60 12.00 -1.66 -27.45
N THR A 61 12.07 -1.25 -28.73
CA THR A 61 13.36 -1.03 -29.39
C THR A 61 13.85 0.39 -29.16
N ALA A 62 15.17 0.60 -29.17
CA ALA A 62 15.75 1.95 -29.07
C ALA A 62 15.22 2.89 -30.17
N ALA A 63 15.00 2.38 -31.39
CA ALA A 63 14.44 3.15 -32.49
C ALA A 63 13.00 3.62 -32.21
N SER A 64 12.15 2.72 -31.70
CA SER A 64 10.77 3.07 -31.31
C SER A 64 10.74 4.11 -30.18
N LEU A 65 11.67 4.01 -29.23
CA LEU A 65 11.79 4.98 -28.14
C LEU A 65 12.17 6.38 -28.63
N LEU A 66 13.12 6.47 -29.57
CA LEU A 66 13.51 7.72 -30.20
C LEU A 66 12.36 8.31 -31.04
N LYS A 67 11.61 7.46 -31.76
CA LYS A 67 10.43 7.90 -32.53
C LYS A 67 9.34 8.47 -31.61
N ALA A 68 9.03 7.78 -30.51
CA ALA A 68 8.07 8.24 -29.52
C ALA A 68 8.52 9.55 -28.85
N ALA A 69 9.79 9.67 -28.48
CA ALA A 69 10.30 10.91 -27.90
C ALA A 69 10.12 12.11 -28.86
N ARG A 70 10.39 11.91 -30.15
CA ARG A 70 10.21 12.95 -31.18
C ARG A 70 8.76 13.36 -31.36
N SER A 71 7.79 12.44 -31.27
CA SER A 71 6.37 12.80 -31.34
C SER A 71 5.89 13.67 -30.17
N TYR A 72 6.66 13.74 -29.07
CA TYR A 72 6.40 14.67 -27.97
C TYR A 72 7.16 16.00 -28.08
N GLY A 73 7.85 16.25 -29.20
CA GLY A 73 8.63 17.46 -29.46
C GLY A 73 10.08 17.40 -28.97
N MET A 74 10.59 16.24 -28.55
CA MET A 74 11.98 16.10 -28.10
C MET A 74 12.95 15.92 -29.27
N VAL A 75 14.11 16.57 -29.20
CA VAL A 75 15.28 16.23 -30.00
C VAL A 75 15.94 15.00 -29.37
N ALA A 76 15.71 13.83 -29.97
CA ALA A 76 16.20 12.54 -29.46
C ALA A 76 17.26 11.92 -30.40
N LYS A 77 18.44 11.61 -29.84
CA LYS A 77 19.59 11.02 -30.56
C LYS A 77 20.07 9.75 -29.86
N GLY A 78 20.30 8.69 -30.64
CA GLY A 78 20.91 7.46 -30.18
C GLY A 78 22.39 7.38 -30.55
N PHE A 79 23.20 6.85 -29.65
CA PHE A 79 24.64 6.74 -29.80
C PHE A 79 25.11 5.32 -29.44
N LYS A 80 26.12 4.84 -30.17
CA LYS A 80 26.96 3.72 -29.75
C LYS A 80 28.26 4.30 -29.21
N LYS A 81 28.47 4.27 -27.89
CA LYS A 81 29.62 4.90 -27.21
C LYS A 81 30.26 3.94 -26.21
N SER A 82 31.58 4.00 -26.09
CA SER A 82 32.32 3.32 -25.02
C SER A 82 31.91 3.86 -23.64
N LEU A 83 32.20 3.09 -22.58
CA LEU A 83 31.90 3.45 -21.19
C LEU A 83 32.39 4.86 -20.82
N GLU A 84 33.57 5.22 -21.29
CA GLU A 84 34.21 6.48 -20.93
C GLU A 84 33.48 7.67 -21.54
N ARG A 85 33.09 7.54 -22.81
CA ARG A 85 32.40 8.57 -23.58
C ARG A 85 30.91 8.68 -23.24
N VAL A 86 30.28 7.61 -22.73
CA VAL A 86 28.88 7.68 -22.29
C VAL A 86 28.75 8.44 -20.97
N LEU A 87 29.74 8.30 -20.08
CA LEU A 87 29.79 9.00 -18.80
C LEU A 87 30.24 10.47 -18.91
N GLU A 88 30.44 10.97 -20.14
CA GLU A 88 30.63 12.38 -20.50
C GLU A 88 29.33 13.03 -21.01
N LEU A 89 28.27 12.26 -21.28
CA LEU A 89 27.00 12.81 -21.76
C LEU A 89 26.30 13.62 -20.67
N GLU A 90 25.61 14.68 -21.07
CA GLU A 90 24.77 15.46 -20.16
C GLU A 90 23.57 14.63 -19.69
N PRO A 91 23.35 14.50 -18.36
CA PRO A 91 22.20 13.78 -17.83
C PRO A 91 20.92 14.65 -17.84
N PRO A 92 19.71 14.05 -17.91
CA PRO A 92 19.47 12.60 -17.90
C PRO A 92 19.47 11.99 -19.31
N PHE A 93 20.04 10.79 -19.42
CA PHE A 93 20.02 9.99 -20.66
C PHE A 93 19.63 8.55 -20.35
N ILE A 94 19.13 7.82 -21.36
CA ILE A 94 18.73 6.41 -21.22
C ILE A 94 19.86 5.53 -21.73
N VAL A 95 20.15 4.44 -21.03
CA VAL A 95 21.08 3.40 -21.50
C VAL A 95 20.37 2.07 -21.63
N PHE A 96 20.88 1.24 -22.53
CA PHE A 96 20.48 -0.16 -22.63
C PHE A 96 21.40 -1.03 -21.75
N TRP A 97 20.79 -1.83 -20.89
CA TRP A 97 21.41 -2.50 -19.75
C TRP A 97 21.20 -4.01 -19.84
N HIS A 98 22.26 -4.81 -19.64
CA HIS A 98 22.28 -6.29 -19.73
C HIS A 98 21.52 -6.88 -20.94
N PHE A 99 21.53 -6.17 -22.06
CA PHE A 99 20.85 -6.54 -23.31
C PHE A 99 19.34 -6.81 -23.20
N ASN A 100 18.69 -6.38 -22.12
CA ASN A 100 17.27 -6.67 -21.89
C ASN A 100 16.49 -5.55 -21.21
N HIS A 101 17.13 -4.44 -20.80
CA HIS A 101 16.49 -3.45 -19.95
C HIS A 101 16.91 -2.02 -20.28
N PHE A 102 15.98 -1.06 -20.25
CA PHE A 102 16.30 0.36 -20.37
C PHE A 102 16.24 1.04 -19.01
N LEU A 103 17.23 1.87 -18.69
CA LEU A 103 17.25 2.67 -17.47
C LEU A 103 17.81 4.07 -17.69
N VAL A 104 17.47 4.99 -16.78
CA VAL A 104 17.91 6.39 -16.86
C VAL A 104 19.17 6.58 -16.02
N VAL A 105 20.17 7.26 -16.57
CA VAL A 105 21.35 7.73 -15.84
C VAL A 105 21.10 9.17 -15.40
N GLU A 106 21.23 9.41 -14.10
CA GLU A 106 21.00 10.70 -13.44
C GLU A 106 22.28 11.54 -13.25
N GLY A 107 23.45 10.91 -13.45
CA GLY A 107 24.75 11.54 -13.30
C GLY A 107 25.74 10.61 -12.57
N ARG A 108 26.93 11.14 -12.26
CA ARG A 108 27.98 10.39 -11.55
C ARG A 108 28.77 11.28 -10.62
N ASP A 109 29.25 10.71 -9.53
CA ASP A 109 30.31 11.30 -8.72
C ASP A 109 31.63 10.52 -8.89
N ALA A 110 32.57 10.69 -7.96
CA ALA A 110 33.87 10.02 -8.02
C ALA A 110 33.79 8.50 -7.78
N ARG A 111 32.73 8.02 -7.12
CA ARG A 111 32.58 6.63 -6.66
C ARG A 111 31.34 5.93 -7.23
N TRP A 112 30.28 6.67 -7.53
CA TRP A 112 28.97 6.16 -7.85
C TRP A 112 28.42 6.73 -9.15
N VAL A 113 27.73 5.87 -9.90
CA VAL A 113 26.82 6.26 -10.98
C VAL A 113 25.40 6.20 -10.42
N TYR A 114 24.67 7.31 -10.57
CA TYR A 114 23.29 7.43 -10.11
C TYR A 114 22.36 7.00 -11.24
N LEU A 115 21.51 6.02 -10.96
CA LEU A 115 20.58 5.44 -11.90
C LEU A 115 19.14 5.63 -11.38
N ASN A 116 18.20 5.80 -12.29
CA ASN A 116 16.78 5.70 -12.01
C ASN A 116 16.17 4.58 -12.86
N ASP A 117 16.14 3.38 -12.29
CA ASP A 117 15.70 2.14 -12.93
C ASP A 117 14.17 2.05 -12.98
N PRO A 118 13.52 1.86 -14.14
CA PRO A 118 12.08 1.63 -14.23
C PRO A 118 11.56 0.45 -13.41
N ALA A 119 12.38 -0.58 -13.17
CA ALA A 119 12.01 -1.75 -12.39
C ALA A 119 12.15 -1.50 -10.88
N THR A 120 13.26 -0.91 -10.46
CA THR A 120 13.64 -0.82 -9.03
C THR A 120 13.59 0.59 -8.43
N GLY A 121 13.46 1.63 -9.26
CA GLY A 121 13.50 3.02 -8.84
C GLY A 121 14.92 3.60 -8.78
N PRO A 122 15.14 4.71 -8.05
CA PRO A 122 16.46 5.31 -7.90
C PRO A 122 17.43 4.36 -7.19
N ARG A 123 18.58 4.10 -7.81
CA ARG A 123 19.66 3.28 -7.24
C ARG A 123 21.04 3.86 -7.57
N ARG A 124 22.05 3.39 -6.86
CA ARG A 124 23.46 3.72 -7.12
C ARG A 124 24.20 2.44 -7.47
N THR A 125 25.17 2.55 -8.37
CA THR A 125 26.04 1.46 -8.78
C THR A 125 27.48 1.94 -8.85
N THR A 126 28.44 1.04 -8.66
CA THR A 126 29.85 1.37 -8.85
C THR A 126 30.18 1.50 -10.34
N ALA A 127 31.34 2.09 -10.67
CA ALA A 127 31.77 2.15 -12.07
C ALA A 127 31.99 0.75 -12.68
N ALA A 128 32.47 -0.21 -11.89
CA ALA A 128 32.69 -1.59 -12.33
C ALA A 128 31.37 -2.32 -12.62
N GLU A 129 30.38 -2.23 -11.72
CA GLU A 129 29.04 -2.78 -11.96
C GLU A 129 28.35 -2.08 -13.14
N PHE A 130 28.60 -0.79 -13.36
CA PHE A 130 28.09 -0.08 -14.53
C PHE A 130 28.70 -0.59 -15.83
N ASP A 131 29.99 -0.90 -15.84
CA ASP A 131 30.67 -1.46 -17.00
C ASP A 131 30.12 -2.84 -17.36
N GLU A 132 29.95 -3.71 -16.37
CA GLU A 132 29.36 -5.05 -16.56
C GLU A 132 27.95 -4.98 -17.14
N GLY A 133 27.16 -4.00 -16.72
CA GLY A 133 25.78 -3.85 -17.18
C GLY A 133 25.57 -3.06 -18.47
N TYR A 134 26.50 -2.18 -18.86
CA TYR A 134 26.32 -1.27 -19.98
C TYR A 134 26.62 -1.93 -21.33
N THR A 135 25.64 -1.90 -22.23
CA THR A 135 25.73 -2.62 -23.53
C THR A 135 26.36 -1.80 -24.66
N GLY A 136 26.75 -0.54 -24.41
CA GLY A 136 27.28 0.35 -25.44
C GLY A 136 26.25 1.27 -26.12
N ILE A 137 24.96 1.15 -25.81
CA ILE A 137 23.88 1.96 -26.41
C ILE A 137 23.39 3.01 -25.40
N ALA A 138 23.39 4.28 -25.82
CA ALA A 138 22.89 5.40 -25.04
C ALA A 138 21.99 6.32 -25.88
N LEU A 139 20.93 6.85 -25.27
CA LEU A 139 19.93 7.70 -25.89
C LEU A 139 19.83 9.01 -25.12
N THR A 140 20.03 10.12 -25.81
CA THR A 140 19.97 11.47 -25.25
C THR A 140 18.72 12.19 -25.74
N PHE A 141 18.22 13.09 -24.90
CA PHE A 141 16.98 13.80 -25.14
C PHE A 141 17.15 15.26 -24.72
N ALA A 142 16.78 16.18 -25.60
CA ALA A 142 16.69 17.60 -25.31
C ALA A 142 15.33 18.14 -25.76
N PRO A 143 14.75 19.14 -25.06
CA PRO A 143 13.51 19.77 -25.51
C PRO A 143 13.76 20.48 -26.85
N GLY A 144 12.97 20.13 -27.87
CA GLY A 144 12.98 20.81 -29.17
C GLY A 144 12.05 22.03 -29.20
N PRO A 145 11.95 22.72 -30.35
CA PRO A 145 11.08 23.89 -30.50
C PRO A 145 9.58 23.56 -30.33
N GLU A 146 9.17 22.33 -30.68
CA GLU A 146 7.78 21.85 -30.53
C GLU A 146 7.53 21.22 -29.14
N PHE A 147 8.50 21.26 -28.22
CA PHE A 147 8.33 20.67 -26.90
C PHE A 147 7.48 21.55 -25.99
N GLU A 148 6.23 21.16 -25.80
CA GLU A 148 5.36 21.78 -24.81
C GLU A 148 5.41 21.05 -23.46
N ARG A 149 5.67 21.82 -22.40
CA ARG A 149 5.48 21.38 -21.01
C ARG A 149 3.99 21.22 -20.74
N GLY A 150 3.61 20.17 -20.04
CA GLY A 150 2.20 19.88 -19.80
C GLY A 150 1.94 18.50 -19.24
N GLY A 151 0.66 18.13 -19.20
CA GLY A 151 0.22 16.89 -18.59
C GLY A 151 -0.10 17.02 -17.10
N ARG A 152 -0.95 16.12 -16.61
CA ARG A 152 -1.44 16.13 -15.22
C ARG A 152 -1.02 14.83 -14.55
N ARG A 153 -0.44 14.93 -13.35
CA ARG A 153 -0.23 13.74 -12.51
C ARG A 153 -1.59 13.09 -12.23
N PRO A 154 -1.69 11.75 -12.23
CA PRO A 154 -2.89 11.06 -11.78
C PRO A 154 -3.28 11.60 -10.40
N SER A 155 -4.41 12.29 -10.31
CA SER A 155 -4.83 12.95 -9.08
C SER A 155 -5.59 11.95 -8.20
N LEU A 156 -4.96 11.56 -7.09
CA LEU A 156 -5.56 10.69 -6.08
C LEU A 156 -6.96 11.15 -5.66
N THR A 157 -7.12 12.46 -5.43
CA THR A 157 -8.38 13.09 -5.00
C THR A 157 -9.52 12.88 -5.99
N ARG A 158 -9.28 13.00 -7.30
CA ARG A 158 -10.29 12.79 -8.34
C ARG A 158 -10.70 11.32 -8.44
N SER A 159 -9.74 10.39 -8.44
CA SER A 159 -10.02 8.95 -8.48
C SER A 159 -10.81 8.50 -7.25
N LEU A 160 -10.49 9.04 -6.06
CA LEU A 160 -11.25 8.79 -4.84
C LEU A 160 -12.67 9.39 -4.93
N TRP A 161 -12.82 10.62 -5.38
CA TRP A 161 -14.12 11.29 -5.52
C TRP A 161 -15.07 10.55 -6.46
N GLN A 162 -14.58 10.12 -7.63
CA GLN A 162 -15.36 9.34 -8.60
C GLN A 162 -15.87 8.01 -8.01
N ARG A 163 -15.13 7.41 -7.07
CA ARG A 163 -15.55 6.17 -6.40
C ARG A 163 -16.47 6.42 -5.20
N LEU A 164 -16.32 7.56 -4.52
CA LEU A 164 -17.00 7.85 -3.25
C LEU A 164 -18.31 8.63 -3.38
N HIS A 165 -18.45 9.52 -4.37
CA HIS A 165 -19.63 10.40 -4.50
C HIS A 165 -20.96 9.63 -4.53
N ARG A 166 -20.97 8.42 -5.11
CA ARG A 166 -22.17 7.56 -5.23
C ARG A 166 -22.57 6.85 -3.93
N SER A 167 -21.74 6.95 -2.89
CA SER A 167 -21.96 6.35 -1.57
C SER A 167 -21.94 7.38 -0.43
N TRP A 168 -22.06 8.67 -0.75
CA TRP A 168 -21.99 9.77 0.20
C TRP A 168 -22.95 9.64 1.40
N GLY A 169 -24.18 9.18 1.17
CA GLY A 169 -25.17 9.03 2.26
C GLY A 169 -24.74 8.05 3.36
N ILE A 170 -24.12 6.92 3.00
CA ILE A 170 -23.64 5.93 3.97
C ILE A 170 -22.41 6.46 4.71
N LEU A 171 -21.53 7.17 4.00
CA LEU A 171 -20.37 7.83 4.59
C LEU A 171 -20.80 8.89 5.61
N LEU A 172 -21.81 9.70 5.28
CA LEU A 172 -22.34 10.72 6.19
C LEU A 172 -22.90 10.08 7.47
N LEU A 173 -23.67 9.00 7.36
CA LEU A 173 -24.19 8.26 8.52
C LEU A 173 -23.06 7.68 9.39
N ALA A 174 -22.02 7.11 8.78
CA ALA A 174 -20.85 6.62 9.52
C ALA A 174 -20.08 7.74 10.21
N LEU A 175 -19.95 8.91 9.56
CA LEU A 175 -19.32 10.10 10.12
C LEU A 175 -20.12 10.63 11.32
N LEU A 176 -21.44 10.73 11.19
CA LEU A 176 -22.33 11.15 12.27
C LEU A 176 -22.27 10.19 13.46
N ALA A 177 -22.35 8.88 13.23
CA ALA A 177 -22.18 7.88 14.29
C ALA A 177 -20.82 8.01 14.99
N GLY A 178 -19.75 8.29 14.22
CA GLY A 178 -18.42 8.57 14.76
C GLY A 178 -18.31 9.87 15.55
N LEU A 179 -19.04 10.91 15.15
CA LEU A 179 -19.10 12.17 15.88
C LEU A 179 -19.85 12.00 17.21
N PHE A 180 -20.94 11.24 17.24
CA PHE A 180 -21.67 10.96 18.48
C PHE A 180 -20.85 10.15 19.50
N LEU A 181 -19.85 9.38 19.05
CA LEU A 181 -18.92 8.69 19.95
C LEU A 181 -18.04 9.65 20.78
N VAL A 182 -17.99 10.94 20.44
CA VAL A 182 -17.36 11.95 21.29
C VAL A 182 -18.05 12.04 22.65
N LEU A 183 -19.38 11.96 22.69
CA LEU A 183 -20.14 12.22 23.91
C LEU A 183 -19.81 11.20 25.01
N PRO A 184 -19.92 9.88 24.79
CA PRO A 184 -19.55 8.90 25.82
C PRO A 184 -18.08 9.01 26.24
N ALA A 185 -17.21 9.33 25.27
CA ALA A 185 -15.78 9.45 25.52
C ALA A 185 -15.38 10.68 26.34
N LEU A 186 -16.20 11.75 26.36
CA LEU A 186 -16.05 12.90 27.24
C LEU A 186 -16.75 12.70 28.59
N VAL A 187 -17.91 12.02 28.59
CA VAL A 187 -18.67 11.72 29.81
C VAL A 187 -17.87 10.80 30.73
N LEU A 188 -17.17 9.81 30.20
CA LEU A 188 -16.40 8.86 31.00
C LEU A 188 -15.33 9.55 31.89
N PRO A 189 -14.42 10.41 31.37
CA PRO A 189 -13.53 11.23 32.18
C PRO A 189 -14.24 12.09 33.23
N ALA A 190 -15.37 12.71 32.89
CA ALA A 190 -16.12 13.54 33.83
C ALA A 190 -16.70 12.71 34.99
N LEU A 191 -17.27 11.54 34.71
CA LEU A 191 -17.75 10.60 35.73
C LEU A 191 -16.59 10.07 36.59
N SER A 192 -15.43 9.78 35.98
CA SER A 192 -14.23 9.39 36.75
C SER A 192 -13.74 10.49 37.68
N ARG A 193 -13.80 11.76 37.27
CA ARG A 193 -13.50 12.89 38.16
C ARG A 193 -14.43 12.92 39.36
N ILE A 194 -15.76 12.83 39.13
CA ILE A 194 -16.77 12.85 40.20
C ILE A 194 -16.56 11.68 41.15
N PHE A 195 -16.23 10.50 40.63
CA PHE A 195 -15.94 9.34 41.46
C PHE A 195 -14.76 9.58 42.41
N VAL A 196 -13.66 10.12 41.88
CA VAL A 196 -12.46 10.38 42.69
C VAL A 196 -12.69 11.52 43.68
N ASP A 197 -13.18 12.67 43.22
CA ASP A 197 -13.32 13.85 44.07
C ASP A 197 -14.46 13.67 45.09
N SER A 198 -15.65 13.27 44.64
CA SER A 198 -16.86 13.30 45.47
C SER A 198 -17.13 12.00 46.23
N VAL A 199 -16.83 10.83 45.65
CA VAL A 199 -17.12 9.54 46.30
C VAL A 199 -15.94 9.07 47.15
N LEU A 200 -14.72 9.07 46.59
CA LEU A 200 -13.54 8.57 47.29
C LEU A 200 -12.99 9.56 48.34
N LEU A 201 -12.83 10.84 47.99
CA LEU A 201 -12.22 11.81 48.90
C LEU A 201 -13.23 12.44 49.87
N GLU A 202 -14.41 12.85 49.39
CA GLU A 202 -15.45 13.45 50.24
C GLU A 202 -16.36 12.40 50.93
N GLY A 203 -16.24 11.11 50.58
CA GLY A 203 -17.00 10.03 51.23
C GLY A 203 -18.51 10.00 50.93
N ARG A 204 -18.98 10.68 49.87
CA ARG A 204 -20.42 10.77 49.52
C ARG A 204 -20.91 9.48 48.85
N LEU A 205 -21.11 8.42 49.64
CA LEU A 205 -21.56 7.11 49.16
C LEU A 205 -22.96 7.14 48.52
N ASP A 206 -23.81 8.10 48.88
CA ASP A 206 -25.14 8.27 48.29
C ASP A 206 -25.10 8.52 46.77
N TRP A 207 -24.00 9.09 46.27
CA TRP A 207 -23.80 9.34 44.83
C TRP A 207 -23.30 8.12 44.05
N LEU A 208 -22.77 7.10 44.74
CA LEU A 208 -22.14 5.95 44.11
C LEU A 208 -23.11 5.14 43.21
N PRO A 209 -24.35 4.80 43.63
CA PRO A 209 -25.28 4.08 42.77
C PRO A 209 -25.61 4.84 41.47
N TYR A 210 -25.83 6.16 41.56
CA TYR A 210 -26.10 7.00 40.40
C TYR A 210 -24.92 7.06 39.44
N LEU A 211 -23.70 7.11 39.99
CA LEU A 211 -22.47 7.11 39.19
C LEU A 211 -22.26 5.77 38.49
N LEU A 212 -22.50 4.64 39.16
CA LEU A 212 -22.42 3.31 38.57
C LEU A 212 -23.45 3.13 37.44
N VAL A 213 -24.68 3.59 37.63
CA VAL A 213 -25.71 3.59 36.58
C VAL A 213 -25.30 4.48 35.42
N GLY A 214 -24.73 5.67 35.68
CA GLY A 214 -24.21 6.57 34.66
C GLY A 214 -23.07 5.97 33.84
N LEU A 215 -22.12 5.30 34.49
CA LEU A 215 -21.02 4.59 33.84
C LEU A 215 -21.52 3.42 32.98
N LEU A 216 -22.45 2.61 33.52
CA LEU A 216 -23.05 1.50 32.80
C LEU A 216 -23.80 2.00 31.56
N LEU A 217 -24.63 3.03 31.71
CA LEU A 217 -25.37 3.65 30.61
C LEU A 217 -24.40 4.21 29.54
N THR A 218 -23.36 4.91 29.97
CA THR A 218 -22.31 5.44 29.07
C THR A 218 -21.64 4.31 28.29
N ALA A 219 -21.28 3.21 28.95
CA ALA A 219 -20.68 2.04 28.31
C ALA A 219 -21.64 1.37 27.30
N VAL A 220 -22.92 1.23 27.65
CA VAL A 220 -23.95 0.67 26.75
C VAL A 220 -24.14 1.56 25.52
N VAL A 221 -24.27 2.88 25.71
CA VAL A 221 -24.40 3.85 24.61
C VAL A 221 -23.15 3.84 23.73
N GLN A 222 -21.96 3.80 24.31
CA GLN A 222 -20.70 3.70 23.57
C GLN A 222 -20.64 2.41 22.74
N GLY A 223 -21.01 1.27 23.34
CA GLY A 223 -21.05 -0.02 22.66
C GLY A 223 -22.05 -0.01 21.49
N TRP A 224 -23.25 0.53 21.71
CA TRP A 224 -24.28 0.65 20.68
C TRP A 224 -23.86 1.57 19.53
N LEU A 225 -23.35 2.76 19.82
CA LEU A 225 -22.84 3.70 18.81
C LEU A 225 -21.65 3.11 18.02
N THR A 226 -20.76 2.39 18.70
CA THR A 226 -19.64 1.69 18.06
C THR A 226 -20.15 0.61 17.11
N ALA A 227 -21.13 -0.21 17.54
CA ALA A 227 -21.75 -1.23 16.69
C ALA A 227 -22.46 -0.61 15.48
N LEU A 228 -23.17 0.51 15.68
CA LEU A 228 -23.83 1.25 14.60
C LEU A 228 -22.82 1.79 13.59
N GLN A 229 -21.73 2.39 14.06
CA GLN A 229 -20.64 2.87 13.20
C GLN A 229 -20.01 1.72 12.40
N LEU A 230 -19.67 0.61 13.06
CA LEU A 230 -19.08 -0.56 12.40
C LEU A 230 -20.04 -1.15 11.34
N ARG A 231 -21.35 -1.12 11.59
CA ARG A 231 -22.36 -1.57 10.63
C ARG A 231 -22.34 -0.69 9.37
N TYR A 232 -22.37 0.64 9.50
CA TYR A 232 -22.34 1.54 8.34
C TYR A 232 -21.00 1.48 7.59
N LEU A 233 -19.87 1.41 8.30
CA LEU A 233 -18.56 1.23 7.68
C LEU A 233 -18.48 -0.08 6.88
N ARG A 234 -19.00 -1.18 7.44
CA ARG A 234 -19.08 -2.48 6.75
C ARG A 234 -19.98 -2.41 5.53
N SER A 235 -21.17 -1.80 5.63
CA SER A 235 -22.06 -1.63 4.48
C SER A 235 -21.42 -0.78 3.38
N LEU A 236 -20.67 0.26 3.74
CA LEU A 236 -19.90 1.06 2.79
C LEU A 236 -18.80 0.23 2.12
N GLN A 237 -18.06 -0.58 2.88
CA GLN A 237 -17.02 -1.47 2.37
C GLN A 237 -17.57 -2.44 1.34
N ILE A 238 -18.65 -3.16 1.67
CA ILE A 238 -19.27 -4.13 0.78
C ILE A 238 -19.78 -3.44 -0.49
N LYS A 239 -20.48 -2.30 -0.36
CA LYS A 239 -21.02 -1.56 -1.51
C LYS A 239 -19.90 -1.09 -2.45
N LEU A 240 -18.80 -0.59 -1.90
CA LEU A 240 -17.65 -0.17 -2.70
C LEU A 240 -16.96 -1.38 -3.33
N ALA A 241 -16.63 -2.41 -2.56
CA ALA A 241 -15.92 -3.60 -3.04
C ALA A 241 -16.67 -4.29 -4.18
N VAL A 242 -17.96 -4.56 -4.02
CA VAL A 242 -18.80 -5.16 -5.07
C VAL A 242 -18.91 -4.21 -6.26
N GLY A 243 -19.23 -2.94 -6.02
CA GLY A 243 -19.45 -1.97 -7.09
C GLY A 243 -18.21 -1.71 -7.96
N THR A 244 -17.03 -1.55 -7.36
CA THR A 244 -15.78 -1.30 -8.10
C THR A 244 -15.26 -2.57 -8.75
N THR A 245 -15.29 -3.70 -8.05
CA THR A 245 -14.76 -4.96 -8.59
C THR A 245 -15.61 -5.47 -9.75
N SER A 246 -16.94 -5.42 -9.65
CA SER A 246 -17.80 -5.85 -10.75
C SER A 246 -17.63 -4.99 -12.00
N ARG A 247 -17.52 -3.66 -11.85
CA ARG A 247 -17.24 -2.76 -13.00
C ARG A 247 -15.88 -3.03 -13.60
N PHE A 248 -14.87 -3.27 -12.77
CA PHE A 248 -13.53 -3.58 -13.23
C PHE A 248 -13.51 -4.87 -14.05
N VAL A 249 -14.07 -5.97 -13.52
CA VAL A 249 -14.14 -7.24 -14.23
C VAL A 249 -14.93 -7.11 -15.53
N TRP A 250 -16.08 -6.41 -15.50
CA TRP A 250 -16.87 -6.16 -16.71
C TRP A 250 -16.10 -5.37 -17.77
N HIS A 251 -15.35 -4.34 -17.36
CA HIS A 251 -14.52 -3.57 -18.26
C HIS A 251 -13.39 -4.42 -18.85
N VAL A 252 -12.68 -5.19 -18.02
CA VAL A 252 -11.61 -6.09 -18.46
C VAL A 252 -12.13 -7.01 -19.57
N LEU A 253 -13.25 -7.70 -19.37
CA LEU A 253 -13.84 -8.61 -20.35
C LEU A 253 -14.16 -7.99 -21.72
N ARG A 254 -14.26 -6.66 -21.80
CA ARG A 254 -14.56 -5.91 -23.03
C ARG A 254 -13.32 -5.25 -23.66
N LEU A 255 -12.13 -5.51 -23.13
CA LEU A 255 -10.88 -5.00 -23.70
C LEU A 255 -10.50 -5.78 -24.98
N PRO A 256 -9.82 -5.14 -25.95
CA PRO A 256 -9.40 -5.79 -27.19
C PRO A 256 -8.34 -6.87 -26.94
N VAL A 257 -8.26 -7.86 -27.83
CA VAL A 257 -7.32 -9.01 -27.70
C VAL A 257 -5.86 -8.58 -27.50
N GLY A 258 -5.43 -7.49 -28.13
CA GLY A 258 -4.08 -6.92 -27.97
C GLY A 258 -3.72 -6.57 -26.53
N PHE A 259 -4.70 -6.17 -25.71
CA PHE A 259 -4.50 -5.90 -24.28
C PHE A 259 -4.06 -7.17 -23.53
N TYR A 260 -4.68 -8.30 -23.83
CA TYR A 260 -4.38 -9.59 -23.19
C TYR A 260 -3.12 -10.23 -23.75
N ALA A 261 -2.84 -10.02 -25.04
CA ALA A 261 -1.60 -10.50 -25.63
C ALA A 261 -0.40 -9.91 -24.89
N GLN A 262 -0.44 -8.65 -24.48
CA GLN A 262 0.70 -8.00 -23.83
C GLN A 262 0.84 -8.32 -22.33
N ARG A 263 -0.16 -8.94 -21.70
CA ARG A 263 -0.30 -9.05 -20.23
C ARG A 263 -0.38 -10.49 -19.73
N PHE A 264 0.23 -10.75 -18.57
CA PHE A 264 0.04 -12.02 -17.88
C PHE A 264 -1.33 -12.09 -17.19
N ALA A 265 -2.04 -13.20 -17.36
CA ALA A 265 -3.35 -13.41 -16.72
C ALA A 265 -3.30 -13.25 -15.18
N GLY A 266 -2.21 -13.69 -14.55
CA GLY A 266 -2.00 -13.52 -13.10
C GLY A 266 -1.85 -12.06 -12.65
N GLU A 267 -1.30 -11.20 -13.52
CA GLU A 267 -1.17 -9.76 -13.28
C GLU A 267 -2.55 -9.09 -13.28
N ILE A 268 -3.36 -9.38 -14.29
CA ILE A 268 -4.75 -8.91 -14.41
C ILE A 268 -5.59 -9.43 -13.23
N ALA A 269 -5.47 -10.71 -12.89
CA ALA A 269 -6.18 -11.31 -11.75
C ALA A 269 -5.78 -10.65 -10.43
N SER A 270 -4.51 -10.27 -10.24
CA SER A 270 -4.07 -9.56 -9.04
C SER A 270 -4.76 -8.20 -8.86
N ARG A 271 -5.15 -7.53 -9.95
CA ARG A 271 -5.85 -6.23 -9.94
C ARG A 271 -7.26 -6.35 -9.36
N ILE A 272 -7.90 -7.51 -9.46
CA ILE A 272 -9.21 -7.78 -8.84
C ILE A 272 -9.09 -7.64 -7.31
N ARG A 273 -8.03 -8.22 -6.71
CA ARG A 273 -7.75 -8.07 -5.28
C ARG A 273 -7.40 -6.63 -4.89
N LEU A 274 -6.69 -5.89 -5.73
CA LEU A 274 -6.41 -4.48 -5.48
C LEU A 274 -7.69 -3.62 -5.36
N ASN A 275 -8.76 -3.96 -6.10
CA ASN A 275 -10.04 -3.26 -5.95
C ASN A 275 -10.64 -3.45 -4.55
N ASP A 276 -10.52 -4.64 -3.96
CA ASP A 276 -10.98 -4.92 -2.60
C ASP A 276 -10.15 -4.18 -1.54
N GLU A 277 -8.82 -4.16 -1.71
CA GLU A 277 -7.92 -3.37 -0.86
C GLU A 277 -8.26 -1.88 -0.92
N VAL A 278 -8.44 -1.34 -2.12
CA VAL A 278 -8.83 0.07 -2.35
C VAL A 278 -10.19 0.35 -1.70
N ALA A 279 -11.17 -0.53 -1.85
CA ALA A 279 -12.47 -0.41 -1.21
C ALA A 279 -12.37 -0.41 0.32
N THR A 280 -11.52 -1.27 0.91
CA THR A 280 -11.28 -1.34 2.36
C THR A 280 -10.65 -0.04 2.89
N VAL A 281 -9.70 0.54 2.15
CA VAL A 281 -9.08 1.81 2.52
C VAL A 281 -10.08 2.97 2.40
N LEU A 282 -10.85 3.04 1.30
CA LEU A 282 -11.86 4.08 1.05
C LEU A 282 -13.02 4.04 2.05
N SER A 283 -13.50 2.85 2.40
CA SER A 283 -14.68 2.69 3.27
C SER A 283 -14.34 2.84 4.74
N GLY A 284 -13.32 2.13 5.21
CA GLY A 284 -12.95 2.08 6.63
C GLY A 284 -11.96 3.16 6.98
N ARG A 285 -10.73 3.03 6.46
CA ARG A 285 -9.58 3.83 6.93
C ARG A 285 -9.72 5.32 6.62
N LEU A 286 -10.22 5.69 5.44
CA LEU A 286 -10.46 7.09 5.10
C LEU A 286 -11.54 7.71 6.00
N THR A 287 -12.69 7.04 6.16
CA THR A 287 -13.78 7.50 7.01
C THR A 287 -13.33 7.64 8.47
N SER A 288 -12.63 6.64 9.01
CA SER A 288 -12.09 6.70 10.38
C SER A 288 -11.06 7.82 10.55
N THR A 289 -10.30 8.15 9.51
CA THR A 289 -9.33 9.25 9.51
C THR A 289 -10.03 10.60 9.54
N LEU A 290 -11.09 10.79 8.74
CA LEU A 290 -11.90 12.01 8.76
C LEU A 290 -12.53 12.23 10.14
N ILE A 291 -13.07 11.18 10.74
CA ILE A 291 -13.59 11.23 12.11
C ILE A 291 -12.45 11.56 13.09
N SER A 292 -11.31 10.90 12.97
CA SER A 292 -10.13 11.14 13.83
C SER A 292 -9.67 12.59 13.80
N LEU A 293 -9.71 13.26 12.64
CA LEU A 293 -9.35 14.68 12.52
C LEU A 293 -10.24 15.56 13.40
N VAL A 294 -11.54 15.30 13.38
CA VAL A 294 -12.53 16.01 14.22
C VAL A 294 -12.33 15.67 15.69
N LEU A 295 -12.14 14.38 16.03
CA LEU A 295 -11.92 13.92 17.41
C LEU A 295 -10.68 14.56 18.04
N VAL A 296 -9.56 14.66 17.30
CA VAL A 296 -8.33 15.29 17.78
C VAL A 296 -8.60 16.73 18.23
N LEU A 297 -9.36 17.49 17.44
CA LEU A 297 -9.73 18.86 17.79
C LEU A 297 -10.63 18.92 19.03
N PHE A 298 -11.68 18.10 19.09
CA PHE A 298 -12.59 18.08 20.25
C PHE A 298 -11.89 17.68 21.55
N TYR A 299 -11.03 16.64 21.53
CA TYR A 299 -10.29 16.26 22.72
C TYR A 299 -9.24 17.29 23.11
N ALA A 300 -8.54 17.93 22.16
CA ALA A 300 -7.61 19.00 22.47
C ALA A 300 -8.31 20.18 23.16
N LEU A 301 -9.50 20.58 22.67
CA LEU A 301 -10.32 21.62 23.29
C LEU A 301 -10.81 21.21 24.67
N ALA A 302 -11.30 19.97 24.83
CA ALA A 302 -11.74 19.46 26.13
C ALA A 302 -10.59 19.42 27.15
N MET A 303 -9.40 18.96 26.75
CA MET A 303 -8.21 18.96 27.60
C MET A 303 -7.79 20.38 27.98
N ALA A 304 -7.84 21.34 27.06
CA ALA A 304 -7.49 22.73 27.32
C ALA A 304 -8.39 23.39 28.37
N GLN A 305 -9.65 22.93 28.52
CA GLN A 305 -10.57 23.40 29.58
C GLN A 305 -10.20 22.86 30.97
N TYR A 306 -9.52 21.72 31.05
CA TYR A 306 -9.04 21.17 32.33
C TYR A 306 -7.72 21.83 32.74
N ASP A 307 -6.73 21.81 31.85
CA ASP A 307 -5.47 22.51 32.08
C ASP A 307 -4.69 22.77 30.79
N LEU A 308 -4.28 24.03 30.59
CA LEU A 308 -3.60 24.45 29.36
C LEU A 308 -2.15 23.96 29.31
N LEU A 309 -1.45 23.90 30.46
CA LEU A 309 -0.06 23.43 30.55
C LEU A 309 0.04 21.93 30.23
N LEU A 310 -0.80 21.10 30.88
CA LEU A 310 -0.84 19.66 30.60
C LEU A 310 -1.26 19.38 29.14
N THR A 311 -2.15 20.20 28.58
CA THR A 311 -2.54 20.09 27.17
C THR A 311 -1.40 20.41 26.22
N ALA A 312 -0.60 21.44 26.51
CA ALA A 312 0.59 21.77 25.72
C ALA A 312 1.63 20.63 25.76
N ILE A 313 1.85 20.02 26.92
CA ILE A 313 2.73 18.84 27.06
C ILE A 313 2.20 17.68 26.21
N ALA A 314 0.91 17.36 26.33
CA ALA A 314 0.27 16.31 25.56
C ALA A 314 0.36 16.53 24.04
N ALA A 315 0.07 17.74 23.58
CA ALA A 315 0.17 18.14 22.18
C ALA A 315 1.62 18.10 21.68
N GLY A 316 2.59 18.50 22.50
CA GLY A 316 4.02 18.42 22.18
C GLY A 316 4.49 16.99 21.96
N PHE A 317 4.18 16.08 22.88
CA PHE A 317 4.50 14.66 22.70
C PHE A 317 3.78 14.04 21.51
N ALA A 318 2.52 14.40 21.27
CA ALA A 318 1.80 13.96 20.08
C ALA A 318 2.46 14.47 18.78
N ALA A 319 2.91 15.73 18.73
CA ALA A 319 3.62 16.28 17.59
C ALA A 319 4.96 15.57 17.34
N VAL A 320 5.75 15.31 18.38
CA VAL A 320 7.01 14.54 18.29
C VAL A 320 6.75 13.11 17.83
N ASN A 321 5.70 12.46 18.35
CA ASN A 321 5.31 11.12 17.91
C ASN A 321 4.89 11.11 16.43
N VAL A 322 4.11 12.10 15.98
CA VAL A 322 3.73 12.27 14.57
C VAL A 322 4.98 12.45 13.70
N ALA A 323 5.90 13.34 14.09
CA ALA A 323 7.15 13.57 13.37
C ALA A 323 8.01 12.29 13.28
N THR A 324 8.13 11.57 14.40
CA THR A 324 8.86 10.30 14.48
C THR A 324 8.26 9.27 13.54
N LEU A 325 6.96 9.05 13.60
CA LEU A 325 6.27 8.11 12.73
C LEU A 325 6.33 8.52 11.25
N GLN A 326 6.27 9.82 10.92
CA GLN A 326 6.47 10.29 9.54
C GLN A 326 7.89 10.03 9.04
N TRP A 327 8.90 10.25 9.88
CA TRP A 327 10.29 9.96 9.57
C TRP A 327 10.50 8.45 9.34
N ILE A 328 9.95 7.61 10.21
CA ILE A 328 9.94 6.14 10.07
C ILE A 328 9.25 5.73 8.77
N ALA A 329 8.07 6.28 8.49
CA ALA A 329 7.32 5.97 7.27
C ALA A 329 8.14 6.31 6.01
N ARG A 330 8.87 7.44 6.00
CA ARG A 330 9.74 7.83 4.88
C ARG A 330 10.92 6.87 4.70
N GLN A 331 11.57 6.43 5.78
CA GLN A 331 12.68 5.48 5.70
C GLN A 331 12.24 4.10 5.20
N ARG A 332 10.99 3.71 5.47
CA ARG A 332 10.45 2.42 5.08
C ARG A 332 10.03 2.33 3.62
N VAL A 333 9.90 3.44 2.90
CA VAL A 333 9.36 3.45 1.52
C VAL A 333 10.17 2.53 0.61
N ASP A 334 11.49 2.72 0.58
CA ASP A 334 12.37 1.97 -0.31
C ASP A 334 12.43 0.48 0.05
N ALA A 335 12.50 0.18 1.35
CA ALA A 335 12.48 -1.19 1.85
C ALA A 335 11.16 -1.91 1.52
N ASN A 336 10.02 -1.22 1.67
CA ASN A 336 8.70 -1.79 1.40
C ASN A 336 8.49 -2.01 -0.11
N LEU A 337 9.03 -1.12 -0.94
CA LEU A 337 9.05 -1.28 -2.39
C LEU A 337 9.91 -2.48 -2.80
N ARG A 338 11.12 -2.61 -2.25
CA ARG A 338 12.02 -3.75 -2.48
C ARG A 338 11.35 -5.08 -2.07
N LEU A 339 10.74 -5.13 -0.90
CA LEU A 339 9.98 -6.30 -0.43
C LEU A 339 8.88 -6.67 -1.43
N SER A 340 8.03 -5.71 -1.80
CA SER A 340 6.94 -5.96 -2.76
C SER A 340 7.45 -6.49 -4.11
N GLN A 341 8.61 -6.03 -4.58
CA GLN A 341 9.22 -6.49 -5.82
C GLN A 341 9.75 -7.92 -5.71
N GLU A 342 10.51 -8.24 -4.66
CA GLU A 342 11.07 -9.59 -4.48
C GLU A 342 9.97 -10.63 -4.24
N THR A 343 8.93 -10.29 -3.46
CA THR A 343 7.74 -11.15 -3.32
C THR A 343 7.02 -11.34 -4.66
N GLY A 344 6.91 -10.28 -5.46
CA GLY A 344 6.34 -10.35 -6.81
C GLY A 344 7.14 -11.26 -7.75
N LYS A 345 8.47 -11.20 -7.72
CA LYS A 345 9.36 -12.09 -8.50
C LYS A 345 9.20 -13.55 -8.08
N ALA A 346 9.22 -13.83 -6.78
CA ALA A 346 9.05 -15.20 -6.26
C ALA A 346 7.70 -15.80 -6.69
N ALA A 347 6.61 -15.01 -6.58
CA ALA A 347 5.29 -15.41 -7.05
C ALA A 347 5.24 -15.59 -8.57
N GLY A 348 5.87 -14.68 -9.34
CA GLY A 348 5.93 -14.76 -10.79
C GLY A 348 6.65 -16.00 -11.30
N VAL A 349 7.80 -16.35 -10.70
CA VAL A 349 8.53 -17.58 -11.04
C VAL A 349 7.66 -18.81 -10.72
N ALA A 350 6.99 -18.85 -9.57
CA ALA A 350 6.10 -19.95 -9.23
C ALA A 350 4.96 -20.12 -10.24
N ILE A 351 4.28 -19.03 -10.62
CA ILE A 351 3.21 -19.06 -11.63
C ILE A 351 3.75 -19.56 -12.97
N ALA A 352 4.90 -19.06 -13.42
CA ALA A 352 5.51 -19.49 -14.68
C ALA A 352 5.81 -21.00 -14.67
N GLY A 353 6.40 -21.52 -13.60
CA GLY A 353 6.65 -22.96 -13.47
C GLY A 353 5.40 -23.81 -13.47
N LEU A 354 4.31 -23.35 -12.83
CA LEU A 354 3.02 -24.03 -12.86
C LEU A 354 2.38 -24.01 -14.25
N GLN A 355 2.52 -22.91 -15.00
CA GLN A 355 2.03 -22.82 -16.37
C GLN A 355 2.81 -23.72 -17.33
N THR A 356 4.10 -23.93 -17.08
CA THR A 356 4.97 -24.79 -17.90
C THR A 356 5.20 -26.16 -17.27
N ILE A 357 4.30 -26.62 -16.40
CA ILE A 357 4.53 -27.82 -15.59
C ILE A 357 4.74 -29.07 -16.44
N GLU A 358 4.04 -29.20 -17.56
CA GLU A 358 4.19 -30.31 -18.51
C GLU A 358 5.61 -30.36 -19.07
N THR A 359 6.14 -29.23 -19.54
CA THR A 359 7.53 -29.13 -20.02
C THR A 359 8.52 -29.44 -18.91
N LEU A 360 8.27 -28.91 -17.71
CA LEU A 360 9.16 -29.06 -16.57
C LEU A 360 9.29 -30.53 -16.15
N LYS A 361 8.16 -31.27 -16.18
CA LYS A 361 8.09 -32.72 -15.97
C LYS A 361 8.71 -33.52 -17.10
N ALA A 362 8.43 -33.16 -18.34
CA ALA A 362 8.99 -33.84 -19.51
C ALA A 362 10.52 -33.69 -19.61
N SER A 363 11.07 -32.59 -19.10
CA SER A 363 12.51 -32.32 -19.11
C SER A 363 13.25 -32.75 -17.83
N GLY A 364 12.55 -33.19 -16.78
CA GLY A 364 13.18 -33.57 -15.51
C GLY A 364 13.89 -32.43 -14.77
N LEU A 365 13.41 -31.19 -14.93
CA LEU A 365 14.06 -29.96 -14.43
C LEU A 365 13.48 -29.45 -13.10
N GLU A 366 12.76 -30.29 -12.35
CA GLU A 366 12.09 -29.87 -11.10
C GLU A 366 13.07 -29.33 -10.06
N SER A 367 14.22 -29.98 -9.89
CA SER A 367 15.24 -29.58 -8.91
C SER A 367 15.85 -28.22 -9.25
N ASP A 368 16.19 -28.00 -10.52
CA ASP A 368 16.78 -26.73 -10.99
C ASP A 368 15.78 -25.59 -10.87
N PHE A 369 14.52 -25.84 -11.25
CA PHE A 369 13.45 -24.87 -11.09
C PHE A 369 13.21 -24.55 -9.60
N PHE A 370 13.17 -25.56 -8.73
CA PHE A 370 13.01 -25.37 -7.30
C PHE A 370 14.15 -24.55 -6.71
N ALA A 371 15.40 -24.85 -7.06
CA ALA A 371 16.56 -24.08 -6.62
C ALA A 371 16.47 -22.61 -7.06
N ARG A 372 16.07 -22.36 -8.30
CA ARG A 372 15.84 -20.99 -8.82
C ARG A 372 14.73 -20.28 -8.04
N TRP A 373 13.58 -20.92 -7.85
CA TRP A 373 12.47 -20.34 -7.09
C TRP A 373 12.85 -20.07 -5.63
N ALA A 374 13.51 -21.03 -4.97
CA ALA A 374 14.00 -20.91 -3.60
C ALA A 374 14.97 -19.73 -3.45
N GLY A 375 15.82 -19.47 -4.45
CA GLY A 375 16.70 -18.29 -4.47
C GLY A 375 15.93 -16.96 -4.50
N TYR A 376 14.86 -16.84 -5.30
CA TYR A 376 14.00 -15.64 -5.28
C TYR A 376 13.20 -15.54 -3.98
N TYR A 377 12.72 -16.66 -3.47
CA TYR A 377 12.00 -16.70 -2.19
C TYR A 377 12.91 -16.27 -1.03
N ALA A 378 14.15 -16.76 -0.96
CA ALA A 378 15.14 -16.35 0.02
C ALA A 378 15.43 -14.84 -0.05
N LYS A 379 15.56 -14.26 -1.26
CA LYS A 379 15.70 -12.79 -1.43
C LYS A 379 14.49 -12.03 -0.87
N SER A 380 13.27 -12.54 -1.08
CA SER A 380 12.05 -11.94 -0.53
C SER A 380 12.01 -12.00 0.99
N ILE A 381 12.43 -13.11 1.59
CA ILE A 381 12.52 -13.28 3.05
C ILE A 381 13.61 -12.37 3.63
N ASN A 382 14.77 -12.24 2.97
CA ASN A 382 15.82 -11.32 3.41
C ASN A 382 15.34 -9.85 3.36
N ALA A 383 14.64 -9.45 2.29
CA ALA A 383 14.03 -8.12 2.22
C ALA A 383 12.96 -7.91 3.30
N GLN A 384 12.20 -8.96 3.64
CA GLN A 384 11.23 -8.93 4.74
C GLN A 384 11.92 -8.80 6.10
N GLN A 385 13.03 -9.48 6.31
CA GLN A 385 13.84 -9.42 7.52
C GLN A 385 14.48 -8.04 7.70
N ASP A 386 15.09 -7.47 6.65
CA ASP A 386 15.67 -6.11 6.64
C ASP A 386 14.61 -5.07 7.08
N LEU A 387 13.41 -5.17 6.50
CA LEU A 387 12.27 -4.32 6.86
C LEU A 387 11.77 -4.61 8.27
N GLY A 388 11.77 -5.89 8.69
CA GLY A 388 11.38 -6.34 10.02
C GLY A 388 12.26 -5.76 11.12
N LEU A 389 13.59 -5.80 10.94
CA LEU A 389 14.56 -5.20 11.87
C LEU A 389 14.38 -3.69 11.97
N THR A 390 14.15 -3.03 10.83
CA THR A 390 13.83 -1.60 10.79
C THR A 390 12.53 -1.29 11.53
N ASN A 391 11.50 -2.12 11.36
CA ASN A 391 10.22 -1.97 12.06
C ASN A 391 10.33 -2.20 13.55
N GLN A 392 11.12 -3.18 13.97
CA GLN A 392 11.30 -3.52 15.37
C GLN A 392 12.06 -2.40 16.09
N THR A 393 13.18 -1.95 15.53
CA THR A 393 13.99 -0.87 16.13
C THR A 393 13.22 0.45 16.18
N LEU A 394 12.62 0.86 15.06
CA LEU A 394 11.89 2.13 14.97
C LEU A 394 10.51 2.07 15.63
N GLY A 395 9.91 0.89 15.73
CA GLY A 395 8.58 0.67 16.31
C GLY A 395 8.53 0.83 17.84
N LEU A 396 9.67 0.81 18.52
CA LEU A 396 9.77 1.06 19.97
C LEU A 396 9.57 2.54 20.32
N LEU A 397 9.96 3.46 19.42
CA LEU A 397 9.94 4.91 19.68
C LEU A 397 8.55 5.47 20.03
N PRO A 398 7.46 5.15 19.30
CA PRO A 398 6.12 5.61 19.67
C PRO A 398 5.67 5.13 21.05
N GLY A 399 6.01 3.90 21.42
CA GLY A 399 5.70 3.34 22.74
C GLY A 399 6.45 4.06 23.85
N LEU A 400 7.75 4.30 23.65
CA LEU A 400 8.58 5.07 24.57
C LEU A 400 8.06 6.51 24.72
N LEU A 401 7.73 7.20 23.63
CA LEU A 401 7.17 8.55 23.67
C LEU A 401 5.82 8.59 24.38
N SER A 402 4.97 7.58 24.18
CA SER A 402 3.71 7.47 24.91
C SER A 402 3.93 7.27 26.41
N ALA A 403 4.91 6.45 26.80
CA ALA A 403 5.25 6.23 28.21
C ALA A 403 5.84 7.48 28.86
N LEU A 404 6.77 8.17 28.18
CA LEU A 404 7.33 9.45 28.63
C LEU A 404 6.27 10.53 28.73
N SER A 405 5.31 10.58 27.79
CA SER A 405 4.19 11.51 27.85
C SER A 405 3.30 11.25 29.06
N SER A 406 2.99 9.99 29.36
CA SER A 406 2.22 9.62 30.55
C SER A 406 2.97 9.94 31.84
N LEU A 407 4.29 9.70 31.87
CA LEU A 407 5.14 10.04 33.01
C LEU A 407 5.21 11.56 33.24
N ALA A 408 5.43 12.34 32.18
CA ALA A 408 5.45 13.80 32.26
C ALA A 408 4.12 14.35 32.77
N LEU A 409 3.01 13.81 32.28
CA LEU A 409 1.66 14.16 32.73
C LEU A 409 1.45 13.83 34.21
N LEU A 410 1.92 12.66 34.67
CA LEU A 410 1.82 12.27 36.08
C LEU A 410 2.68 13.18 36.99
N VAL A 411 3.92 13.47 36.61
CA VAL A 411 4.85 14.29 37.40
C VAL A 411 4.39 15.74 37.45
N VAL A 412 4.14 16.35 36.30
CA VAL A 412 3.72 17.76 36.23
C VAL A 412 2.32 17.91 36.78
N GLY A 413 1.39 17.02 36.41
CA GLY A 413 0.02 17.04 36.89
C GLY A 413 -0.07 16.79 38.39
N GLY A 414 0.71 15.85 38.92
CA GLY A 414 0.83 15.62 40.37
C GLY A 414 1.37 16.84 41.11
N TRP A 415 2.37 17.52 40.56
CA TRP A 415 2.89 18.77 41.13
C TRP A 415 1.82 19.88 41.14
N ARG A 416 1.00 19.99 40.09
CA ARG A 416 -0.14 20.93 40.06
C ARG A 416 -1.21 20.59 41.08
N VAL A 417 -1.46 19.30 41.31
CA VAL A 417 -2.37 18.85 42.38
C VAL A 417 -1.83 19.22 43.76
N ILE A 418 -0.53 19.04 44.01
CA ILE A 418 0.12 19.44 45.27
C ILE A 418 0.02 20.95 45.50
N ASN A 419 0.19 21.76 44.45
CA ASN A 419 0.05 23.22 44.53
C ASN A 419 -1.41 23.69 44.67
N GLY A 420 -2.40 22.79 44.56
CA GLY A 420 -3.81 23.12 44.66
C GLY A 420 -4.46 23.65 43.38
N ASP A 421 -3.74 23.69 42.26
CA ASP A 421 -4.27 24.14 40.96
C ASP A 421 -5.28 23.14 40.36
N LEU A 422 -5.12 21.85 40.67
CA LEU A 422 -5.93 20.75 40.13
C LEU A 422 -6.37 19.80 41.23
N THR A 423 -7.55 19.21 41.09
CA THR A 423 -7.96 18.09 41.95
C THR A 423 -7.37 16.77 41.46
N ILE A 424 -7.29 15.77 42.34
CA ILE A 424 -6.84 14.42 41.97
C ILE A 424 -7.77 13.85 40.88
N GLY A 425 -9.08 14.06 40.99
CA GLY A 425 -10.06 13.62 39.99
C GLY A 425 -9.89 14.32 38.64
N MET A 426 -9.52 15.61 38.61
CA MET A 426 -9.17 16.31 37.37
C MET A 426 -7.96 15.66 36.68
N LEU A 427 -6.91 15.30 37.43
CA LEU A 427 -5.73 14.65 36.87
C LEU A 427 -6.07 13.28 36.26
N VAL A 428 -6.88 12.47 36.96
CA VAL A 428 -7.35 11.17 36.45
C VAL A 428 -8.18 11.34 35.18
N ALA A 429 -9.12 12.28 35.17
CA ALA A 429 -9.92 12.59 33.98
C ALA A 429 -9.04 13.06 32.81
N PHE A 430 -8.04 13.90 33.07
CA PHE A 430 -7.10 14.37 32.07
C PHE A 430 -6.29 13.21 31.46
N GLN A 431 -5.88 12.23 32.27
CA GLN A 431 -5.18 11.04 31.79
C GLN A 431 -6.05 10.17 30.86
N LEU A 432 -7.35 10.05 31.16
CA LEU A 432 -8.31 9.35 30.28
C LEU A 432 -8.54 10.11 28.98
N LEU A 433 -8.68 11.43 29.03
CA LEU A 433 -8.79 12.29 27.84
C LEU A 433 -7.54 12.17 26.96
N MET A 434 -6.35 12.13 27.57
CA MET A 434 -5.08 11.97 26.86
C MET A 434 -5.03 10.66 26.06
N VAL A 435 -5.46 9.54 26.62
CA VAL A 435 -5.55 8.26 25.88
C VAL A 435 -6.52 8.38 24.71
N SER A 436 -7.67 9.02 24.93
CA SER A 436 -8.68 9.27 23.89
C SER A 436 -8.21 10.22 22.79
N PHE A 437 -7.32 11.16 23.10
CA PHE A 437 -6.64 12.06 22.16
C PHE A 437 -5.55 11.35 21.35
N GLN A 438 -4.71 10.53 21.99
CA GLN A 438 -3.59 9.84 21.33
C GLN A 438 -4.05 8.81 20.28
N ARG A 439 -5.15 8.09 20.53
CA ARG A 439 -5.70 7.09 19.58
C ARG A 439 -5.96 7.66 18.17
N PRO A 440 -6.77 8.73 18.00
CA PRO A 440 -7.02 9.31 16.70
C PRO A 440 -5.77 9.97 16.09
N VAL A 441 -4.87 10.58 16.88
CA VAL A 441 -3.55 11.02 16.38
C VAL A 441 -2.79 9.88 15.73
N ASN A 442 -2.68 8.73 16.42
CA ASN A 442 -2.00 7.55 15.89
C ASN A 442 -2.67 7.00 14.62
N ASN A 443 -4.00 7.06 14.54
CA ASN A 443 -4.74 6.65 13.34
C ASN A 443 -4.43 7.54 12.13
N LEU A 444 -4.37 8.87 12.31
CA LEU A 444 -4.01 9.81 11.25
C LEU A 444 -2.63 9.48 10.65
N VAL A 445 -1.67 9.15 11.50
CA VAL A 445 -0.31 8.83 11.02
C VAL A 445 -0.26 7.48 10.31
N ARG A 446 -0.96 6.45 10.80
CA ARG A 446 -1.09 5.16 10.10
C ARG A 446 -1.79 5.30 8.75
N PHE A 447 -2.70 6.25 8.61
CA PHE A 447 -3.32 6.55 7.34
C PHE A 447 -2.35 7.19 6.34
N ALA A 448 -1.42 8.02 6.80
CA ALA A 448 -0.40 8.64 5.94
C ALA A 448 0.47 7.62 5.19
N SER A 449 0.86 6.51 5.84
CA SER A 449 1.57 5.42 5.15
C SER A 449 0.65 4.65 4.20
N THR A 450 -0.61 4.43 4.60
CA THR A 450 -1.62 3.76 3.76
C THR A 450 -1.90 4.55 2.47
N LEU A 451 -1.89 5.88 2.52
CA LEU A 451 -2.13 6.75 1.35
C LEU A 451 -1.14 6.50 0.21
N GLN A 452 0.12 6.20 0.54
CA GLN A 452 1.15 5.92 -0.47
C GLN A 452 0.86 4.61 -1.20
N THR A 453 0.56 3.53 -0.47
CA THR A 453 0.15 2.25 -1.05
C THR A 453 -1.14 2.39 -1.85
N LEU A 454 -2.11 3.15 -1.33
CA LEU A 454 -3.36 3.44 -2.02
C LEU A 454 -3.14 4.14 -3.36
N GLN A 455 -2.23 5.12 -3.40
CA GLN A 455 -1.88 5.83 -4.64
C GLN A 455 -1.26 4.89 -5.68
N GLY A 456 -0.34 4.01 -5.26
CA GLY A 456 0.23 2.98 -6.13
C GLY A 456 -0.85 2.04 -6.68
N ASN A 457 -1.72 1.53 -5.80
CA ASN A 457 -2.82 0.63 -6.17
C ASN A 457 -3.83 1.30 -7.11
N LEU A 458 -4.20 2.55 -6.86
CA LEU A 458 -5.11 3.30 -7.73
C LEU A 458 -4.48 3.57 -9.10
N THR A 459 -3.21 3.95 -9.16
CA THR A 459 -2.51 4.13 -10.45
C THR A 459 -2.52 2.83 -11.26
N ARG A 460 -2.29 1.70 -10.60
CA ARG A 460 -2.33 0.35 -11.20
C ARG A 460 -3.73 -0.04 -11.70
N LEU A 461 -4.79 0.33 -10.99
CA LEU A 461 -6.18 0.06 -11.39
C LEU A 461 -6.64 0.98 -12.52
N ASP A 462 -6.32 2.27 -12.41
CA ASP A 462 -6.70 3.29 -13.38
C ASP A 462 -5.95 3.11 -14.70
N ASP A 463 -4.75 2.49 -14.70
CA ASP A 463 -4.04 2.07 -15.92
C ASP A 463 -4.87 1.09 -16.75
N VAL A 464 -5.54 0.12 -16.10
CA VAL A 464 -6.41 -0.85 -16.80
C VAL A 464 -7.69 -0.18 -17.26
N LEU A 465 -8.38 0.54 -16.35
CA LEU A 465 -9.65 1.22 -16.64
C LEU A 465 -9.54 2.34 -17.67
N GLY A 466 -8.34 2.86 -17.90
CA GLY A 466 -8.06 3.87 -18.91
C GLY A 466 -7.91 3.32 -20.33
N ASN A 467 -7.86 1.99 -20.51
CA ASN A 467 -7.79 1.41 -21.85
C ASN A 467 -9.15 1.53 -22.55
N PRO A 468 -9.17 1.88 -23.84
CA PRO A 468 -10.41 1.89 -24.60
C PRO A 468 -10.97 0.48 -24.72
N VAL A 469 -12.29 0.38 -24.63
CA VAL A 469 -13.06 -0.84 -24.90
C VAL A 469 -12.88 -1.21 -26.38
N ASP A 470 -12.99 -2.50 -26.70
CA ASP A 470 -12.92 -2.98 -28.08
C ASP A 470 -13.89 -2.19 -28.98
N PRO A 471 -13.42 -1.55 -30.07
CA PRO A 471 -14.27 -0.81 -30.99
C PRO A 471 -15.45 -1.62 -31.54
N GLN A 472 -15.28 -2.94 -31.71
CA GLN A 472 -16.35 -3.82 -32.19
C GLN A 472 -17.48 -4.02 -31.16
N LEU A 473 -17.20 -3.78 -29.87
CA LEU A 473 -18.22 -3.79 -28.81
C LEU A 473 -18.90 -2.42 -28.67
N LEU A 474 -18.26 -1.33 -29.09
CA LEU A 474 -18.87 0.02 -29.08
C LEU A 474 -20.00 0.13 -30.11
N THR A 475 -19.84 -0.47 -31.29
CA THR A 475 -20.92 -0.61 -32.29
C THR A 475 -22.08 -1.43 -31.75
N SER A 476 -21.81 -2.49 -30.96
CA SER A 476 -22.87 -3.29 -30.34
C SER A 476 -23.64 -2.54 -29.24
N ASP A 477 -23.01 -1.62 -28.50
CA ASP A 477 -23.70 -0.80 -27.49
C ASP A 477 -24.53 0.35 -28.13
N GLU A 478 -24.11 0.90 -29.28
CA GLU A 478 -24.92 1.83 -30.11
C GLU A 478 -26.05 1.13 -30.87
N GLU A 479 -25.79 -0.06 -31.42
CA GLU A 479 -26.83 -0.93 -32.01
C GLU A 479 -27.80 -1.44 -30.93
N MET A 480 -27.34 -1.83 -29.73
CA MET A 480 -28.20 -2.15 -28.58
C MET A 480 -28.95 -0.93 -28.05
N ARG A 481 -28.44 0.29 -28.23
CA ARG A 481 -29.18 1.53 -27.95
C ARG A 481 -30.28 1.80 -28.99
N LYS A 482 -30.03 1.50 -30.26
CA LYS A 482 -31.04 1.53 -31.34
C LYS A 482 -32.05 0.39 -31.21
N TRP A 483 -31.64 -0.76 -30.69
CA TRP A 483 -32.50 -1.91 -30.39
C TRP A 483 -33.25 -1.76 -29.05
N GLY A 484 -32.78 -0.85 -28.18
CA GLY A 484 -33.34 -0.55 -26.86
C GLY A 484 -34.62 0.28 -26.86
N THR A 485 -35.22 0.54 -28.03
CA THR A 485 -36.64 0.92 -28.14
C THR A 485 -37.57 -0.28 -28.11
N GLY A 486 -37.03 -1.51 -28.06
CA GLY A 486 -37.75 -2.77 -27.85
C GLY A 486 -37.44 -3.37 -26.47
N GLU A 487 -38.50 -3.83 -25.81
CA GLU A 487 -38.68 -4.10 -24.38
C GLU A 487 -37.81 -5.22 -23.73
N ASP A 488 -36.71 -5.71 -24.35
CA ASP A 488 -36.08 -6.97 -23.89
C ASP A 488 -34.61 -6.90 -23.44
N SER A 489 -33.85 -5.83 -23.74
CA SER A 489 -32.43 -5.75 -23.33
C SER A 489 -32.21 -5.35 -21.85
N SER A 490 -33.28 -4.98 -21.15
CA SER A 490 -33.23 -4.58 -19.74
C SER A 490 -33.17 -5.77 -18.77
N SER A 491 -33.46 -6.99 -19.23
CA SER A 491 -33.71 -8.16 -18.35
C SER A 491 -32.46 -8.63 -17.60
N LYS A 492 -31.29 -8.77 -18.24
CA LYS A 492 -30.06 -9.25 -17.57
C LYS A 492 -29.41 -8.20 -16.66
N PHE A 493 -29.45 -6.92 -17.04
CA PHE A 493 -28.93 -5.84 -16.20
C PHE A 493 -29.88 -5.52 -15.03
N LEU A 494 -31.20 -5.63 -15.22
CA LEU A 494 -32.18 -5.55 -14.12
C LEU A 494 -32.13 -6.78 -13.22
N LEU A 495 -31.91 -7.99 -13.74
CA LEU A 495 -31.70 -9.20 -12.94
C LEU A 495 -30.43 -9.09 -12.11
N TRP A 496 -29.33 -8.58 -12.67
CA TRP A 496 -28.10 -8.32 -11.93
C TRP A 496 -28.26 -7.18 -10.92
N ARG A 497 -28.93 -6.07 -11.28
CA ARG A 497 -29.23 -4.96 -10.35
C ARG A 497 -30.18 -5.42 -9.23
N ARG A 498 -31.10 -6.35 -9.52
CA ARG A 498 -31.93 -7.04 -8.52
C ARG A 498 -31.09 -7.97 -7.66
N TYR A 499 -30.13 -8.72 -8.21
CA TYR A 499 -29.21 -9.58 -7.43
C TYR A 499 -28.27 -8.76 -6.54
N ALA A 500 -27.66 -7.69 -7.07
CA ALA A 500 -26.80 -6.77 -6.34
C ALA A 500 -27.59 -6.01 -5.26
N ASN A 501 -28.81 -5.54 -5.56
CA ASN A 501 -29.69 -4.94 -4.55
C ASN A 501 -30.18 -5.98 -3.52
N LYS A 502 -30.40 -7.24 -3.90
CA LYS A 502 -30.80 -8.32 -2.99
C LYS A 502 -29.68 -8.65 -2.01
N ILE A 503 -28.41 -8.66 -2.47
CA ILE A 503 -27.22 -8.77 -1.62
C ILE A 503 -27.03 -7.52 -0.74
N GLN A 504 -27.35 -6.33 -1.26
CA GLN A 504 -27.25 -5.05 -0.54
C GLN A 504 -28.34 -4.86 0.52
N ASN A 505 -29.53 -5.44 0.34
CA ASN A 505 -30.66 -5.38 1.27
C ASN A 505 -30.78 -6.62 2.18
N SER A 506 -30.10 -7.73 1.86
CA SER A 506 -29.99 -8.88 2.76
C SER A 506 -28.95 -8.60 3.85
N SER A 507 -29.33 -7.81 4.85
CA SER A 507 -28.78 -8.06 6.19
C SER A 507 -29.25 -9.47 6.58
N PRO A 508 -28.39 -10.40 7.02
CA PRO A 508 -28.91 -11.63 7.59
C PRO A 508 -29.67 -11.25 8.87
N SER A 509 -31.00 -11.37 8.81
CA SER A 509 -31.76 -11.70 10.01
C SER A 509 -31.25 -13.06 10.51
N PRO A 510 -31.07 -13.30 11.82
CA PRO A 510 -30.50 -14.56 12.34
C PRO A 510 -31.34 -15.81 12.06
N SER A 511 -32.48 -15.71 11.38
CA SER A 511 -33.43 -16.81 11.20
C SER A 511 -33.99 -16.86 9.78
N SER A 512 -33.28 -17.53 8.86
CA SER A 512 -33.88 -18.28 7.73
C SER A 512 -32.81 -18.70 6.72
N SER A 513 -32.09 -19.78 7.03
CA SER A 513 -31.52 -20.63 5.97
C SER A 513 -32.65 -21.49 5.38
N PRO A 514 -32.77 -21.63 4.04
CA PRO A 514 -33.65 -22.63 3.46
C PRO A 514 -33.03 -24.01 3.73
N ARG A 515 -33.80 -24.91 4.38
CA ARG A 515 -33.39 -26.31 4.55
C ARG A 515 -33.12 -26.93 3.18
N PRO A 516 -31.95 -27.55 2.94
CA PRO A 516 -31.72 -28.33 1.72
C PRO A 516 -32.64 -29.55 1.73
N ARG A 517 -33.22 -29.86 0.57
CA ARG A 517 -33.93 -31.13 0.34
C ARG A 517 -32.97 -32.28 0.63
N THR A 518 -33.45 -33.24 1.41
CA THR A 518 -32.78 -34.46 1.80
C THR A 518 -32.54 -35.35 0.59
N HIS A 519 -31.31 -35.36 0.06
CA HIS A 519 -30.74 -36.55 -0.55
C HIS A 519 -29.86 -37.22 0.50
N ALA A 520 -30.00 -38.55 0.64
CA ALA A 520 -29.21 -39.34 1.57
C ALA A 520 -27.71 -39.09 1.37
N PRO A 521 -26.91 -38.98 2.46
CA PRO A 521 -25.48 -38.77 2.35
C PRO A 521 -24.81 -40.00 1.70
N PRO A 522 -23.77 -39.82 0.88
CA PRO A 522 -22.95 -40.93 0.43
C PRO A 522 -22.26 -41.60 1.64
N PRO A 523 -22.00 -42.92 1.59
CA PRO A 523 -21.34 -43.62 2.68
C PRO A 523 -19.94 -43.04 2.95
N PRO A 524 -19.47 -43.06 4.20
CA PRO A 524 -18.16 -42.53 4.56
C PRO A 524 -17.04 -43.31 3.83
N PRO A 525 -15.93 -42.64 3.48
CA PRO A 525 -14.76 -43.32 2.92
C PRO A 525 -14.18 -44.32 3.93
N PRO A 526 -13.56 -45.42 3.45
CA PRO A 526 -12.91 -46.39 4.33
C PRO A 526 -11.80 -45.70 5.14
N PRO A 527 -11.52 -46.18 6.38
CA PRO A 527 -10.48 -45.61 7.22
C PRO A 527 -9.10 -45.76 6.53
N PRO A 528 -8.19 -44.79 6.76
CA PRO A 528 -6.83 -44.86 6.22
C PRO A 528 -6.10 -46.10 6.76
N PRO A 529 -5.18 -46.70 5.98
CA PRO A 529 -4.34 -47.79 6.46
C PRO A 529 -3.51 -47.33 7.67
N PRO A 530 -3.21 -48.24 8.62
CA PRO A 530 -2.40 -47.92 9.78
C PRO A 530 -1.02 -47.40 9.36
N PRO A 531 -0.42 -46.47 10.12
CA PRO A 531 0.91 -45.97 9.82
C PRO A 531 1.93 -47.11 9.84
N PRO A 532 2.98 -47.05 8.99
CA PRO A 532 4.07 -48.01 9.05
C PRO A 532 4.74 -47.99 10.44
N PRO A 533 5.26 -49.13 10.92
CA PRO A 533 5.98 -49.19 12.18
C PRO A 533 7.15 -48.21 12.17
N PRO A 534 7.50 -47.61 13.33
CA PRO A 534 8.64 -46.72 13.43
C PRO A 534 9.93 -47.43 13.01
N PRO A 535 10.89 -46.74 12.38
CA PRO A 535 12.19 -47.30 12.08
C PRO A 535 12.88 -47.76 13.39
N PRO A 536 13.70 -48.83 13.34
CA PRO A 536 14.46 -49.27 14.50
C PRO A 536 15.33 -48.13 15.04
N PRO A 537 15.54 -48.06 16.36
CA PRO A 537 16.39 -47.03 16.96
C PRO A 537 17.80 -47.10 16.36
N PRO A 538 18.49 -45.96 16.19
CA PRO A 538 19.88 -45.95 15.76
C PRO A 538 20.74 -46.77 16.73
N PRO A 539 21.79 -47.47 16.25
CA PRO A 539 22.70 -48.20 17.11
C PRO A 539 23.27 -47.26 18.17
N THR A 540 23.32 -47.73 19.42
CA THR A 540 23.92 -47.01 20.54
C THR A 540 25.35 -46.61 20.20
N PRO A 541 25.76 -45.35 20.42
CA PRO A 541 27.15 -44.95 20.23
C PRO A 541 28.07 -45.79 21.11
N PRO A 542 29.28 -46.15 20.63
CA PRO A 542 30.25 -46.89 21.44
C PRO A 542 30.60 -46.10 22.71
N PRO A 543 30.89 -46.79 23.83
CA PRO A 543 31.26 -46.13 25.08
C PRO A 543 32.53 -45.29 24.89
N PRO A 544 32.65 -44.14 25.61
CA PRO A 544 33.86 -43.34 25.58
C PRO A 544 35.06 -44.16 26.07
N PRO A 545 36.28 -43.93 25.52
CA PRO A 545 37.48 -44.60 25.99
C PRO A 545 37.74 -44.29 27.47
N PRO A 546 38.31 -45.25 28.24
CA PRO A 546 38.58 -45.05 29.65
C PRO A 546 39.54 -43.86 29.87
N PRO A 547 39.36 -43.11 30.97
CA PRO A 547 40.29 -42.03 31.33
C PRO A 547 41.71 -42.61 31.53
N PRO A 548 42.76 -41.85 31.15
CA PRO A 548 44.14 -42.26 31.43
C PRO A 548 44.34 -42.40 32.95
N PRO A 549 45.19 -43.36 33.39
CA PRO A 549 45.43 -43.58 34.81
C PRO A 549 46.05 -42.32 35.45
N PRO A 550 45.59 -41.92 36.64
CA PRO A 550 46.29 -40.87 37.40
C PRO A 550 47.65 -41.39 37.89
N PRO A 551 48.69 -40.56 37.92
CA PRO A 551 49.81 -40.79 38.83
C PRO A 551 49.41 -40.54 40.28
#